data_AF-A0A3D3CRE6-F1
#
_entry.id   AF-A0A3D3CRE6-F1
#
_cell.length_a   1.000
_cell.length_b   1.000
_cell.length_c   1.000
_cell.angle_alpha   90.00
_cell.angle_beta   90.00
_cell.angle_gamma   90.00
#
_symmetry.space_group_name_H-M   'P 1'
#
loop_
_entity.id
_entity.type
_entity.pdbx_description
1 polymer ?
#
loop_
_entity_poly.entity_id
_entity_poly.type
_entity_poly.pdbx_seq_one_letter_code
_entity_poly.pdbx_strand_id
1 'polypeptide(L)'
;MWQLLQIELLKIFRKPRTYISFGAIALMVIIIQVALKFDGRSYIEFIVGSLKDSLEIPYAHILNGYFVCFIILNLLLIHIPLLIALVAGDSIAGEANMGTLRLLASKPVSRTGLMLAKFMATVIYTALLLAWLAFIALLLSVLIFGTNDILIARNDSLEIIRSNDV
;
A
#
# COMPACT_ATOMS: atom_id res chain seq x y z
N MET A 1 -11.14 27.27 -6.16
CA MET A 1 -10.15 26.22 -5.85
C MET A 1 -10.76 24.81 -5.90
N TRP A 2 -11.92 24.58 -5.29
CA TRP A 2 -12.60 23.27 -5.29
C TRP A 2 -12.84 22.68 -6.70
N GLN A 3 -13.35 23.49 -7.64
CA GLN A 3 -13.58 23.05 -9.03
C GLN A 3 -12.27 22.64 -9.76
N LEU A 4 -11.16 23.34 -9.51
CA LEU A 4 -9.85 22.97 -10.06
C LEU A 4 -9.38 21.63 -9.50
N LEU A 5 -9.59 21.39 -8.20
CA LEU A 5 -9.24 20.14 -7.55
C LEU A 5 -10.05 18.97 -8.13
N GLN A 6 -11.36 19.13 -8.31
CA GLN A 6 -12.23 18.12 -8.93
C GLN A 6 -11.80 17.77 -10.36
N ILE A 7 -11.42 18.78 -11.17
CA ILE A 7 -10.95 18.57 -12.54
C ILE A 7 -9.61 17.82 -12.56
N GLU A 8 -8.66 18.19 -11.71
CA GLU A 8 -7.37 17.49 -11.60
C GLU A 8 -7.55 16.05 -11.10
N LEU A 9 -8.43 15.82 -10.11
CA LEU A 9 -8.75 14.49 -9.63
C LEU A 9 -9.33 13.62 -10.76
N LEU A 10 -10.32 14.15 -11.48
CA LEU A 10 -10.96 13.43 -12.60
C LEU A 10 -9.95 13.10 -13.71
N LYS A 11 -8.98 13.99 -13.98
CA LYS A 11 -7.90 13.69 -14.93
C LYS A 11 -7.03 12.53 -14.46
N ILE A 12 -6.62 12.53 -13.19
CA ILE A 12 -5.81 11.46 -12.61
C ILE A 12 -6.56 10.12 -12.71
N PHE A 13 -7.84 10.09 -12.32
CA PHE A 13 -8.67 8.87 -12.37
C PHE A 13 -9.07 8.42 -13.78
N ARG A 14 -9.07 9.30 -14.78
CA ARG A 14 -9.36 8.94 -16.19
C ARG A 14 -8.14 8.47 -16.95
N LYS A 15 -6.91 8.69 -16.45
CA LYS A 15 -5.71 8.17 -17.09
C LYS A 15 -5.59 6.67 -16.84
N PRO A 16 -5.56 5.80 -17.87
CA PRO A 16 -5.42 4.36 -17.68
C PRO A 16 -4.10 4.01 -16.97
N ARG A 17 -3.06 4.82 -17.15
CA ARG A 17 -1.76 4.68 -16.50
C ARG A 17 -1.82 4.68 -14.97
N THR A 18 -2.77 5.40 -14.38
CA THR A 18 -2.96 5.48 -12.94
C THR A 18 -3.37 4.14 -12.33
N TYR A 19 -4.14 3.33 -13.07
CA TYR A 19 -4.57 2.01 -12.61
C TYR A 19 -3.43 0.97 -12.59
N ILE A 20 -2.31 1.24 -13.26
CA ILE A 20 -1.14 0.35 -13.25
C ILE A 20 -0.62 0.17 -11.82
N SER A 21 -0.57 1.24 -11.01
CA SER A 21 -0.10 1.15 -9.62
C SER A 21 -1.03 0.31 -8.74
N PHE A 22 -2.36 0.49 -8.89
CA PHE A 22 -3.36 -0.31 -8.17
C PHE A 22 -3.27 -1.79 -8.53
N GLY A 23 -3.15 -2.10 -9.82
CA GLY A 23 -3.00 -3.46 -10.32
C GLY A 23 -1.68 -4.11 -9.88
N ALA A 24 -0.57 -3.38 -9.95
CA ALA A 24 0.73 -3.86 -9.52
C ALA A 24 0.75 -4.20 -8.02
N ILE A 25 0.14 -3.36 -7.17
CA ILE A 25 0.02 -3.63 -5.73
C ILE A 25 -0.86 -4.85 -5.49
N ALA A 26 -2.03 -4.93 -6.12
CA ALA A 26 -2.93 -6.06 -5.94
C ALA A 26 -2.25 -7.38 -6.34
N LEU A 27 -1.56 -7.40 -7.48
CA LEU A 27 -0.81 -8.54 -7.98
C LEU A 27 0.33 -8.92 -7.03
N MET A 28 1.10 -7.94 -6.54
CA MET A 28 2.18 -8.17 -5.58
C MET A 28 1.65 -8.81 -4.30
N VAL A 29 0.55 -8.26 -3.74
CA VAL A 29 -0.08 -8.81 -2.54
C VAL A 29 -0.55 -10.25 -2.78
N ILE A 30 -1.20 -10.53 -3.90
CA ILE A 30 -1.66 -11.89 -4.25
C ILE A 30 -0.48 -12.86 -4.34
N ILE A 31 0.61 -12.48 -5.02
CA ILE A 31 1.80 -13.32 -5.16
C ILE A 31 2.39 -13.64 -3.78
N ILE A 32 2.52 -12.64 -2.91
CA ILE A 32 3.06 -12.84 -1.55
C ILE A 32 2.14 -13.75 -0.73
N GLN A 33 0.82 -13.55 -0.80
CA GLN A 33 -0.16 -14.41 -0.09
C GLN A 33 -0.08 -15.87 -0.54
N VAL A 34 0.02 -16.08 -1.85
CA VAL A 34 0.15 -17.42 -2.44
C VAL A 34 1.47 -18.06 -2.03
N ALA A 35 2.58 -17.31 -2.10
CA ALA A 35 3.89 -17.78 -1.65
C ALA A 35 3.85 -18.19 -0.16
N LEU A 36 3.23 -17.38 0.69
CA LEU A 36 3.05 -17.68 2.12
C LEU A 36 2.19 -18.93 2.37
N LYS A 37 1.17 -19.17 1.53
CA LYS A 37 0.32 -20.35 1.66
C LYS A 37 1.05 -21.63 1.31
N PHE A 38 1.94 -21.60 0.31
CA PHE A 38 2.70 -22.78 -0.14
C PHE A 38 3.99 -23.01 0.67
N ASP A 39 4.73 -21.96 1.02
CA ASP A 39 6.04 -22.00 1.69
C ASP A 39 6.03 -21.45 3.13
N GLY A 40 4.87 -21.39 3.78
CA GLY A 40 4.68 -20.71 5.07
C GLY A 40 5.69 -21.08 6.17
N ARG A 41 6.26 -22.29 6.17
CA ARG A 41 7.33 -22.67 7.13
C ARG A 41 8.69 -22.06 6.78
N SER A 42 9.13 -22.17 5.52
CA SER A 42 10.43 -21.65 5.07
C SER A 42 10.46 -20.12 5.10
N TYR A 43 9.32 -19.47 4.85
CA TYR A 43 9.21 -18.01 4.88
C TYR A 43 9.23 -17.44 6.30
N ILE A 44 8.55 -18.10 7.25
CA ILE A 44 8.66 -17.75 8.67
C ILE A 44 10.09 -17.95 9.14
N GLU A 45 10.78 -19.01 8.74
CA GLU A 45 12.21 -19.19 9.05
C GLU A 45 13.12 -18.16 8.39
N PHE A 46 12.80 -17.62 7.21
CA PHE A 46 13.57 -16.54 6.59
C PHE A 46 13.40 -15.20 7.32
N ILE A 47 12.17 -14.86 7.73
CA ILE A 47 11.87 -13.61 8.45
C ILE A 47 12.27 -13.68 9.94
N VAL A 48 11.98 -14.80 10.60
CA VAL A 48 12.33 -15.07 12.01
C VAL A 48 13.77 -15.55 12.14
N GLY A 49 14.42 -15.97 11.06
CA GLY A 49 15.84 -16.36 11.03
C GLY A 49 16.77 -15.23 11.47
N SER A 50 16.40 -13.98 11.23
CA SER A 50 17.11 -12.79 11.75
C SER A 50 16.80 -12.49 13.24
N LEU A 51 15.83 -13.17 13.84
CA LEU A 51 15.40 -13.04 15.24
C LEU A 51 15.64 -14.34 16.06
N LYS A 52 16.30 -15.33 15.44
CA LYS A 52 16.39 -16.72 15.93
C LYS A 52 17.27 -16.90 17.18
N ASP A 53 18.09 -15.91 17.52
CA ASP A 53 19.01 -15.98 18.67
C ASP A 53 18.33 -15.73 20.03
N SER A 54 17.01 -15.53 20.10
CA SER A 54 16.35 -15.28 21.40
C SER A 54 15.02 -15.96 21.67
N LEU A 55 14.36 -16.64 20.72
CA LEU A 55 12.99 -17.12 20.95
C LEU A 55 12.70 -18.48 20.28
N GLU A 56 12.65 -19.55 21.08
CA GLU A 56 12.07 -20.85 20.71
C GLU A 56 10.53 -20.74 20.68
N ILE A 57 9.95 -20.31 19.55
CA ILE A 57 8.48 -20.17 19.44
C ILE A 57 7.86 -21.35 18.64
N PRO A 58 6.82 -22.03 19.17
CA PRO A 58 6.15 -23.15 18.51
C PRO A 58 5.37 -22.75 17.24
N TYR A 59 5.89 -23.19 16.09
CA TYR A 59 5.48 -22.89 14.72
C TYR A 59 4.03 -23.23 14.30
N ALA A 60 3.27 -23.97 15.10
CA ALA A 60 1.98 -24.53 14.68
C ALA A 60 0.78 -23.56 14.81
N HIS A 61 0.88 -22.51 15.64
CA HIS A 61 -0.19 -21.52 15.87
C HIS A 61 0.17 -20.09 15.43
N ILE A 62 1.32 -19.90 14.76
CA ILE A 62 1.87 -18.55 14.46
C ILE A 62 1.21 -17.90 13.22
N LEU A 63 0.44 -18.64 12.45
CA LEU A 63 -0.06 -18.18 11.15
C LEU A 63 -1.43 -17.49 11.28
N ASN A 64 -1.46 -16.33 11.92
CA ASN A 64 -2.63 -15.48 11.97
C ASN A 64 -2.72 -14.57 10.73
N GLY A 65 -3.92 -14.38 10.16
CA GLY A 65 -4.14 -13.47 9.03
C GLY A 65 -3.70 -12.02 9.28
N TYR A 66 -3.81 -11.50 10.50
CA TYR A 66 -3.28 -10.19 10.90
C TYR A 66 -1.75 -10.15 10.90
N PHE A 67 -1.07 -11.23 11.31
CA PHE A 67 0.39 -11.29 11.27
C PHE A 67 0.92 -11.31 9.82
N VAL A 68 0.25 -12.09 8.96
CA VAL A 68 0.52 -12.09 7.51
C VAL A 68 0.28 -10.71 6.91
N CYS A 69 -0.83 -10.05 7.27
CA CYS A 69 -1.12 -8.68 6.84
C CYS A 69 0.01 -7.72 7.26
N PHE A 70 0.45 -7.77 8.52
CA PHE A 70 1.54 -6.94 9.03
C PHE A 70 2.86 -7.15 8.24
N ILE A 71 3.20 -8.40 7.94
CA ILE A 71 4.37 -8.72 7.12
C ILE A 71 4.22 -8.12 5.72
N ILE A 72 3.07 -8.31 5.07
CA ILE A 72 2.80 -7.76 3.73
C ILE A 72 2.92 -6.23 3.74
N LEU A 73 2.37 -5.55 4.74
CA LEU A 73 2.48 -4.09 4.86
C LEU A 73 3.94 -3.63 4.99
N ASN A 74 4.76 -4.34 5.77
CA ASN A 74 6.19 -4.03 5.92
C ASN A 74 6.98 -4.26 4.62
N LEU A 75 6.72 -5.34 3.91
CA LEU A 75 7.40 -5.65 2.64
C LEU A 75 7.06 -4.64 1.53
N LEU A 76 5.81 -4.18 1.50
CA LEU A 76 5.36 -3.20 0.51
C LEU A 76 5.73 -1.76 0.89
N LEU A 77 6.28 -1.52 2.09
CA LEU A 77 6.65 -0.19 2.57
C LEU A 77 7.62 0.54 1.63
N ILE A 78 8.56 -0.17 1.00
CA ILE A 78 9.53 0.40 0.05
C ILE A 78 8.91 0.61 -1.35
N HIS A 79 7.96 -0.24 -1.75
CA HIS A 79 7.34 -0.19 -3.08
C HIS A 79 6.35 0.97 -3.22
N ILE A 80 5.67 1.33 -2.13
CA ILE A 80 4.65 2.38 -2.10
C ILE A 80 5.22 3.76 -2.50
N PRO A 81 6.29 4.29 -1.88
CA PRO A 81 6.89 5.57 -2.28
C PRO A 81 7.33 5.62 -3.74
N LEU A 82 7.86 4.50 -4.26
CA LEU A 82 8.30 4.40 -5.65
C LEU A 82 7.11 4.57 -6.62
N LEU A 83 6.01 3.87 -6.38
CA LEU A 83 4.81 3.97 -7.20
C LEU A 83 4.17 5.36 -7.12
N ILE A 84 4.15 5.97 -5.94
CA ILE A 84 3.64 7.33 -5.73
C ILE A 84 4.49 8.34 -6.52
N ALA A 85 5.83 8.25 -6.42
CA ALA A 85 6.75 9.13 -7.13
C ALA A 85 6.57 9.05 -8.65
N LEU A 86 6.35 7.84 -9.17
CA LEU A 86 6.09 7.62 -10.60
C LEU A 86 4.81 8.33 -11.07
N VAL A 87 3.70 8.21 -10.31
CA VAL A 87 2.41 8.82 -10.69
C VAL A 87 2.43 10.35 -10.49
N ALA A 88 3.03 10.82 -9.40
CA ALA A 88 3.24 12.24 -9.15
C ALA A 88 4.10 12.87 -10.26
N GLY A 89 5.17 12.17 -10.68
CA GLY A 89 6.03 12.55 -11.79
C GLY A 89 5.28 12.61 -13.12
N ASP A 90 4.52 11.58 -13.48
CA ASP A 90 3.72 11.55 -14.74
C ASP A 90 2.63 12.63 -14.75
N SER A 91 2.07 13.01 -13.60
CA SER A 91 1.10 14.10 -13.50
C SER A 91 1.68 15.45 -13.92
N ILE A 92 2.94 15.73 -13.54
CA ILE A 92 3.64 16.99 -13.87
C ILE A 92 4.31 16.89 -15.26
N ALA A 93 5.11 15.85 -15.48
CA ALA A 93 5.88 15.66 -16.71
C ALA A 93 4.98 15.39 -17.93
N GLY A 94 3.87 14.65 -17.75
CA GLY A 94 2.94 14.36 -18.83
C GLY A 94 2.23 15.61 -19.37
N GLU A 95 1.91 16.58 -18.49
CA GLU A 95 1.31 17.85 -18.92
C GLU A 95 2.34 18.83 -19.51
N ALA A 96 3.60 18.75 -19.06
CA ALA A 96 4.70 19.49 -19.68
C ALA A 96 4.98 18.98 -21.10
N ASN A 97 4.99 17.66 -21.31
CA ASN A 97 5.25 17.03 -22.61
C ASN A 97 4.15 17.30 -23.65
N MET A 98 2.88 17.30 -23.24
CA MET A 98 1.76 17.63 -24.14
C MET A 98 1.60 19.13 -24.42
N GLY A 99 2.41 20.00 -23.80
CA GLY A 99 2.31 21.45 -23.94
C GLY A 99 1.08 22.08 -23.27
N THR A 100 0.23 21.28 -22.62
CA THR A 100 -0.99 21.72 -21.92
C THR A 100 -0.66 22.61 -20.73
N LEU A 101 0.50 22.44 -20.10
CA LEU A 101 0.95 23.29 -19.00
C LEU A 101 1.10 24.76 -19.43
N ARG A 102 1.52 24.98 -20.68
CA ARG A 102 1.64 26.32 -21.30
C ARG A 102 0.26 26.93 -21.62
N LEU A 103 -0.71 26.11 -21.99
CA LEU A 103 -2.12 26.51 -22.19
C LEU A 103 -2.87 26.79 -20.88
N LEU A 104 -2.49 26.11 -19.79
CA LEU A 104 -3.04 26.39 -18.45
C LEU A 104 -2.44 27.66 -17.85
N ALA A 105 -1.17 27.94 -18.13
CA ALA A 105 -0.48 29.16 -17.68
C ALA A 105 -0.93 30.44 -18.41
N SER A 106 -1.61 30.33 -19.55
CA SER A 106 -2.18 31.48 -20.28
C SER A 106 -3.60 31.85 -19.83
N LYS A 107 -4.26 31.03 -19.02
CA LYS A 107 -5.54 31.35 -18.38
C LYS A 107 -5.32 32.22 -17.13
N PRO A 108 -6.28 33.06 -16.72
CA PRO A 108 -6.16 33.92 -15.53
C PRO A 108 -6.34 33.11 -14.25
N VAL A 109 -5.45 32.14 -14.00
CA VAL A 109 -5.43 31.28 -12.81
C VAL A 109 -4.10 31.52 -12.11
N SER A 110 -4.10 31.70 -10.78
CA SER A 110 -2.85 31.93 -10.05
C SER A 110 -1.94 30.70 -10.16
N ARG A 111 -0.65 30.93 -10.47
CA ARG A 111 0.35 29.86 -10.65
C ARG A 111 0.49 28.98 -9.40
N THR A 112 0.44 29.62 -8.22
CA THR A 112 0.44 28.97 -6.91
C THR A 112 -0.83 28.15 -6.67
N GLY A 113 -2.00 28.65 -7.08
CA GLY A 113 -3.26 27.94 -6.96
C GLY A 113 -3.30 26.66 -7.81
N LEU A 114 -2.69 26.68 -9.00
CA LEU A 114 -2.58 25.51 -9.86
C LEU A 114 -1.62 24.46 -9.30
N MET A 115 -0.44 24.87 -8.80
CA MET A 115 0.47 23.95 -8.11
C MET A 115 -0.15 23.33 -6.86
N LEU A 116 -0.85 24.13 -6.05
CA LEU A 116 -1.49 23.63 -4.83
C LEU A 116 -2.62 22.64 -5.14
N ALA A 117 -3.42 22.90 -6.18
CA ALA A 117 -4.45 21.96 -6.63
C ALA A 117 -3.85 20.61 -7.07
N LYS A 118 -2.73 20.63 -7.80
CA LYS A 118 -2.01 19.42 -8.22
C LYS A 118 -1.41 18.64 -7.04
N PHE A 119 -0.85 19.36 -6.08
CA PHE A 119 -0.34 18.75 -4.86
C PHE A 119 -1.47 18.05 -4.10
N MET A 120 -2.59 18.74 -3.86
CA MET A 120 -3.75 18.16 -3.18
C MET A 120 -4.34 16.96 -3.92
N ALA A 121 -4.42 17.02 -5.25
CA ALA A 121 -4.89 15.88 -6.05
C ALA A 121 -3.96 14.65 -5.91
N THR A 122 -2.64 14.88 -5.86
CA THR A 122 -1.64 13.81 -5.65
C THR A 122 -1.69 13.24 -4.22
N VAL A 123 -1.96 14.08 -3.22
CA VAL A 123 -2.14 13.63 -1.83
C VAL A 123 -3.38 12.74 -1.71
N ILE A 124 -4.51 13.14 -2.29
CA ILE A 124 -5.74 12.33 -2.28
C ILE A 124 -5.51 11.01 -3.00
N TYR A 125 -4.80 11.03 -4.13
CA TYR A 125 -4.41 9.81 -4.84
C TYR A 125 -3.58 8.86 -3.97
N THR A 126 -2.55 9.40 -3.30
CA THR A 126 -1.69 8.64 -2.38
C THR A 126 -2.50 8.01 -1.26
N ALA A 127 -3.41 8.77 -0.64
CA ALA A 127 -4.28 8.27 0.43
C ALA A 127 -5.19 7.13 -0.05
N LEU A 128 -5.77 7.25 -1.25
CA LEU A 128 -6.61 6.20 -1.84
C LEU A 128 -5.81 4.93 -2.18
N LEU A 129 -4.58 5.08 -2.67
CA LEU A 129 -3.69 3.96 -2.97
C LEU A 129 -3.25 3.23 -1.68
N LEU A 130 -2.97 3.96 -0.60
CA LEU A 130 -2.70 3.37 0.72
C LEU A 130 -3.93 2.64 1.28
N ALA A 131 -5.11 3.26 1.20
CA ALA A 131 -6.36 2.64 1.64
C ALA A 131 -6.66 1.35 0.86
N TRP A 132 -6.43 1.36 -0.45
CA TRP A 132 -6.56 0.18 -1.31
C TRP A 132 -5.60 -0.94 -0.93
N LEU A 133 -4.33 -0.62 -0.68
CA LEU A 133 -3.35 -1.58 -0.19
C LEU A 133 -3.84 -2.22 1.11
N ALA A 134 -4.20 -1.40 2.10
CA ALA A 134 -4.65 -1.89 3.40
C ALA A 134 -5.88 -2.79 3.26
N PHE A 135 -6.83 -2.40 2.40
CA PHE A 135 -8.04 -3.18 2.14
C PHE A 135 -7.74 -4.55 1.52
N ILE A 136 -6.95 -4.61 0.43
CA ILE A 136 -6.58 -5.88 -0.20
C ILE A 136 -5.75 -6.75 0.73
N ALA A 137 -4.74 -6.18 1.38
CA ALA A 137 -3.86 -6.91 2.28
C ALA A 137 -4.66 -7.55 3.42
N LEU A 138 -5.58 -6.80 4.05
CA LEU A 138 -6.41 -7.33 5.12
C LEU A 138 -7.40 -8.37 4.59
N LEU A 139 -8.16 -8.04 3.54
CA LEU A 139 -9.23 -8.90 3.03
C LEU A 139 -8.70 -10.26 2.58
N LEU A 140 -7.61 -10.28 1.80
CA LEU A 140 -7.01 -11.54 1.36
C LEU A 140 -6.37 -12.31 2.53
N SER A 141 -5.73 -11.62 3.48
CA SER A 141 -5.07 -12.32 4.59
C SER A 141 -6.08 -12.97 5.53
N VAL A 142 -7.19 -12.29 5.82
CA VAL A 142 -8.28 -12.86 6.61
C VAL A 142 -8.95 -14.02 5.87
N LEU A 143 -9.17 -13.89 4.56
CA LEU A 143 -9.82 -14.93 3.76
C LEU A 143 -8.96 -16.21 3.64
N ILE A 144 -7.64 -16.07 3.51
CA ILE A 144 -6.73 -17.19 3.26
C ILE A 144 -6.26 -17.86 4.55
N PHE A 145 -5.97 -17.09 5.60
CA PHE A 145 -5.36 -17.61 6.84
C PHE A 145 -6.33 -17.70 8.02
N GLY A 146 -7.50 -17.05 7.95
CA GLY A 146 -8.49 -17.07 9.03
C GLY A 146 -8.07 -16.25 10.27
N THR A 147 -9.03 -16.05 11.18
CA THR A 147 -8.92 -15.18 12.37
C THR A 147 -8.73 -15.95 13.69
N ASN A 148 -8.23 -17.18 13.66
CA ASN A 148 -8.38 -18.09 14.81
C ASN A 148 -7.56 -17.75 16.07
N ASP A 149 -6.40 -17.08 15.99
CA ASP A 149 -5.60 -16.71 17.19
C ASP A 149 -4.78 -15.41 16.99
N ILE A 150 -5.15 -14.28 17.62
CA ILE A 150 -4.55 -12.95 17.36
C ILE A 150 -3.12 -12.88 17.91
N LEU A 151 -2.15 -12.70 17.01
CA LEU A 151 -0.76 -12.40 17.36
C LEU A 151 -0.54 -10.89 17.23
N ILE A 152 -0.34 -10.22 18.37
CA ILE A 152 0.00 -8.80 18.41
C ILE A 152 1.52 -8.70 18.55
N ALA A 153 2.22 -8.46 17.44
CA ALA A 153 3.64 -8.15 17.49
C ALA A 153 3.81 -6.68 17.90
N ARG A 154 4.18 -6.44 19.17
CA ARG A 154 4.59 -5.13 19.68
C ARG A 154 6.11 -5.04 19.57
N ASN A 155 6.62 -3.83 19.28
CA ASN A 155 8.04 -3.57 18.99
C ASN A 155 9.04 -4.07 20.06
N ASP A 156 8.56 -4.36 21.28
CA ASP A 156 9.37 -4.85 22.40
C ASP A 156 8.83 -6.15 23.06
N SER A 157 7.73 -6.74 22.58
CA SER A 157 7.21 -8.01 23.09
C SER A 157 6.21 -8.69 22.14
N LEU A 158 6.36 -10.01 21.98
CA LEU A 158 5.38 -10.87 21.31
C LEU A 158 4.45 -11.46 22.39
N GLU A 159 3.28 -10.86 22.58
CA GLU A 159 2.25 -11.42 23.47
C GLU A 159 1.23 -12.22 22.65
N ILE A 160 1.14 -13.52 22.97
CA ILE A 160 0.20 -14.45 22.36
C ILE A 160 -1.05 -14.47 23.25
N ILE A 161 -2.12 -13.80 22.82
CA ILE A 161 -3.43 -13.94 23.47
C ILE A 161 -4.13 -15.13 22.79
N ARG A 162 -4.20 -16.25 23.51
CA ARG A 162 -4.89 -17.46 23.05
C ARG A 162 -6.41 -17.22 23.08
N SER A 163 -7.14 -17.67 22.06
CA SER A 163 -8.61 -17.56 22.01
C SER A 163 -9.36 -18.25 23.17
N ASN A 164 -8.67 -19.03 24.00
CA ASN A 164 -9.25 -19.71 25.17
C ASN A 164 -9.24 -18.87 26.46
N ASP A 165 -8.81 -17.60 26.42
CA ASP A 165 -8.70 -16.72 27.60
C ASP A 165 -9.71 -15.55 27.57
N VAL A 166 -10.83 -15.73 26.86
CA VAL A 166 -12.04 -14.88 26.92
C VAL A 166 -13.26 -15.66 27.37
#